data_AF-A0A9E0DST8-F1
#
_entry.id   AF-A0A9E0DST8-F1
#
_cell.length_a   1.000
_cell.length_b   1.000
_cell.length_c   1.000
_cell.angle_alpha   90.00
_cell.angle_beta   90.00
_cell.angle_gamma   90.00
#
_symmetry.space_group_name_H-M   'P 1'
#
loop_
_entity.id
_entity.type
_entity.pdbx_description
1 polymer ?
#
loop_
_entity_poly.entity_id
_entity_poly.type
_entity_poly.pdbx_seq_one_letter_code
_entity_poly.pdbx_strand_id
1 'polypeptide(L)' 'KAPQAAGVIHNDFERGFIKAEVMHYNEFVAHGASLAQVKAAGRLHLEGKDYIVQDGDIINFRFNV' A
#
# COMPACT_ATOMS: atom_id res chain seq x y z
N LYS A 1 -1.03 0.06 12.17
CA LYS A 1 0.01 -0.51 11.27
C LYS A 1 -0.69 -1.04 10.01
N ALA A 2 0.05 -1.43 8.98
CA ALA A 2 -0.52 -1.84 7.69
C ALA A 2 -1.61 -2.93 7.77
N PRO A 3 -1.49 -3.99 8.60
CA PRO A 3 -2.54 -5.00 8.73
C PRO A 3 -3.86 -4.45 9.30
N GLN A 4 -3.79 -3.55 10.29
CA GLN A 4 -5.00 -2.93 10.84
C GLN A 4 -5.69 -2.04 9.81
N ALA A 5 -4.92 -1.31 9.00
CA ALA A 5 -5.48 -0.51 7.91
C ALA A 5 -6.17 -1.40 6.86
N ALA A 6 -5.59 -2.57 6.56
CA ALA A 6 -6.23 -3.57 5.69
C ALA A 6 -7.54 -4.12 6.31
N GLY A 7 -7.56 -4.31 7.64
CA GLY A 7 -8.73 -4.74 8.41
C GLY A 7 -9.94 -3.82 8.31
N VAL A 8 -9.71 -2.50 8.17
CA VAL A 8 -10.79 -1.51 7.95
C VAL A 8 -11.55 -1.77 6.64
N ILE A 9 -10.88 -2.32 5.62
CA ILE A 9 -11.51 -2.72 4.36
C ILE A 9 -12.28 -4.03 4.56
N HIS A 10 -11.62 -5.04 5.17
CA HIS A 10 -12.22 -6.32 5.51
C HIS A 10 -11.42 -7.05 6.59
N ASN A 11 -12.09 -7.65 7.58
CA ASN A 11 -11.44 -8.34 8.70
C ASN A 11 -10.50 -9.49 8.26
N ASP A 12 -10.83 -10.16 7.15
CA ASP A 12 -9.98 -11.24 6.62
C ASP A 12 -8.64 -10.72 6.07
N PHE A 13 -8.55 -9.46 5.63
CA PHE A 13 -7.30 -8.90 5.14
C PHE A 13 -6.31 -8.64 6.27
N GLU A 14 -6.78 -8.33 7.48
CA GLU A 14 -5.92 -8.22 8.65
C GLU A 14 -5.32 -9.58 9.01
N ARG A 15 -6.12 -10.64 8.98
CA ARG A 15 -5.70 -12.02 9.28
C ARG A 15 -4.79 -12.60 8.20
N GLY A 16 -5.18 -12.42 6.94
CA GLY A 16 -4.49 -12.92 5.76
C GLY A 16 -3.38 -12.00 5.23
N PHE A 17 -3.03 -10.93 5.96
CA PHE A 17 -2.06 -9.92 5.51
C PHE A 17 -0.70 -10.55 5.18
N ILE A 18 -0.24 -10.35 3.95
CA ILE A 18 1.10 -10.70 3.50
C ILE A 18 1.99 -9.46 3.48
N LYS A 19 1.62 -8.46 2.66
CA LYS A 19 2.38 -7.22 2.43
C LYS A 19 1.47 -6.08 1.98
N ALA A 20 1.94 -4.85 2.10
CA ALA A 20 1.31 -3.67 1.52
C ALA A 20 2.21 -3.10 0.41
N GLU A 21 1.67 -2.93 -0.79
CA GLU A 21 2.28 -2.12 -1.84
C GLU A 21 1.88 -0.66 -1.59
N VAL A 22 2.83 0.16 -1.17
CA VAL A 22 2.59 1.54 -0.73
C VAL A 22 3.22 2.52 -1.72
N MET A 23 2.46 3.54 -2.09
CA MET A 23 2.94 4.68 -2.86
C MET A 23 2.40 5.98 -2.23
N HIS A 24 3.25 6.98 -2.09
CA HIS A 24 2.82 8.27 -1.54
C HIS A 24 2.06 9.06 -2.61
N TYR A 25 0.99 9.75 -2.22
CA TYR A 25 0.18 10.56 -3.12
C TYR A 25 1.00 11.54 -3.97
N ASN A 26 1.99 12.21 -3.36
CA ASN A 26 2.84 13.19 -4.07
C ASN A 26 3.61 12.55 -5.22
N GLU A 27 4.17 11.35 -5.01
CA GLU A 27 4.86 10.59 -6.05
C GLU A 27 3.86 10.10 -7.11
N PHE A 28 2.66 9.69 -6.71
CA PHE A 28 1.63 9.30 -7.65
C PHE A 28 1.22 10.43 -8.60
N VAL A 29 0.98 11.62 -8.07
CA VAL A 29 0.62 12.80 -8.88
C VAL A 29 1.79 13.25 -9.74
N ALA A 30 3.02 13.24 -9.21
CA ALA A 30 4.22 13.62 -9.97
C ALA A 30 4.47 12.72 -11.19
N HIS A 31 4.02 11.45 -11.13
CA HIS A 31 4.14 10.47 -12.22
C HIS A 31 2.82 10.28 -12.96
N GLY A 32 2.11 11.37 -13.22
CA GLY A 32 0.93 11.39 -14.10
C GLY A 32 -0.27 10.58 -13.59
N ALA A 33 -0.38 10.39 -12.27
CA ALA A 33 -1.44 9.59 -11.65
C ALA A 33 -1.53 8.16 -12.22
N SER A 34 -0.38 7.56 -12.55
CA SER A 34 -0.29 6.23 -13.14
C SER A 34 0.54 5.29 -12.29
N LEU A 35 -0.08 4.19 -11.82
CA LEU A 35 0.61 3.14 -11.07
C LEU A 35 1.81 2.55 -11.87
N ALA A 36 1.66 2.41 -13.19
CA ALA A 36 2.72 1.89 -14.04
C ALA A 36 3.95 2.80 -14.06
N GLN A 37 3.75 4.13 -14.10
CA GLN A 37 4.84 5.09 -14.09
C GLN A 37 5.53 5.16 -12.73
N VAL A 38 4.79 5.14 -11.63
CA VAL A 38 5.35 5.11 -10.27
C VAL A 38 6.16 3.83 -10.04
N LYS A 39 5.66 2.69 -10.52
CA LYS A 39 6.38 1.42 -10.46
C LYS A 39 7.65 1.45 -11.32
N ALA A 40 7.59 1.99 -12.54
CA ALA A 40 8.75 2.13 -13.42
C ALA A 40 9.81 3.08 -12.84
N ALA A 41 9.39 4.11 -12.09
CA ALA A 41 10.25 5.03 -11.37
C ALA A 41 10.84 4.46 -10.06
N GLY A 42 10.48 3.22 -9.68
CA GLY A 42 10.96 2.58 -8.45
C GLY A 42 10.41 3.20 -7.16
N ARG A 43 9.29 3.89 -7.24
CA ARG A 43 8.63 4.60 -6.13
C ARG A 43 7.48 3.81 -5.48
N LEU A 44 7.36 2.53 -5.84
CA LEU A 44 6.42 1.60 -5.21
C LEU A 44 7.14 0.81 -4.12
N HIS A 45 6.73 1.01 -2.88
CA HIS A 45 7.33 0.39 -1.71
C HIS A 45 6.60 -0.90 -1.35
N LEU A 46 7.34 -1.90 -0.87
CA LEU A 46 6.80 -3.16 -0.38
C LEU A 46 6.96 -3.23 1.13
N GLU A 47 5.88 -2.92 1.82
CA GLU A 47 5.86 -2.71 3.25
C GLU A 47 5.31 -3.92 4.01
N GLY A 48 5.88 -4.13 5.20
CA GLY A 48 5.57 -5.24 6.08
C GLY A 48 4.49 -4.93 7.11
N LYS A 49 4.30 -5.87 8.06
CA LYS A 49 3.29 -5.76 9.12
C LYS A 49 3.51 -4.57 10.06
N ASP A 50 4.75 -4.13 10.22
CA ASP A 50 5.12 -3.04 11.12
C ASP A 50 5.05 -1.66 10.48
N TYR A 51 4.77 -1.57 9.18
CA TYR A 51 4.63 -0.28 8.51
C TYR A 51 3.49 0.53 9.13
N ILE A 52 3.79 1.80 9.41
CA ILE A 52 2.81 2.76 9.91
C ILE A 52 2.31 3.54 8.70
N VAL A 53 1.06 3.26 8.33
CA VAL A 53 0.37 3.99 7.25
C VAL A 53 0.40 5.48 7.53
N GLN A 54 0.82 6.24 6.53
CA GLN A 54 0.87 7.69 6.56
C GLN A 54 -0.35 8.28 5.86
N ASP A 55 -0.68 9.52 6.19
CA ASP A 55 -1.71 10.25 5.48
C ASP A 55 -1.35 10.43 3.99
N GLY A 56 -2.33 10.24 3.11
CA GLY A 56 -2.11 10.27 1.67
C GLY A 56 -1.39 9.06 1.08
N ASP A 57 -1.18 7.98 1.84
CA ASP A 57 -0.70 6.72 1.26
C ASP A 57 -1.79 6.10 0.38
N ILE A 58 -1.41 5.76 -0.85
CA ILE A 58 -2.19 4.90 -1.73
C ILE A 58 -1.63 3.49 -1.55
N ILE A 59 -2.50 2.55 -1.16
CA ILE A 59 -2.07 1.22 -0.74
C ILE A 59 -2.84 0.13 -1.48
N ASN A 60 -2.10 -0.85 -1.99
CA ASN A 60 -2.65 -2.12 -2.45
C ASN A 60 -2.22 -3.25 -1.49
N PHE A 61 -3.19 -3.87 -0.82
CA PHE A 61 -2.90 -4.93 0.16
C PHE A 61 -2.83 -6.31 -0.52
N ARG A 62 -1.71 -7.00 -0.30
CA ARG A 62 -1.52 -8.41 -0.68
C ARG A 62 -1.97 -9.27 0.49
N PHE A 63 -2.96 -10.11 0.27
CA PHE A 63 -3.45 -11.07 1.27
C PHE A 63 -3.60 -12.46 0.65
N ASN A 64 -3.62 -13.49 1.50
CA ASN A 64 -4.05 -14.82 1.12
C ASN A 64 -5.29 -15.20 1.91
N VAL A 65 -6.21 -15.91 1.24
CA VAL A 65 -7.41 -16.53 1.82
C VAL A 65 -7.13 -17.99 2.10
#